data_AF-A0ABD7PZS0-F1
#
_entry.id   AF-A0ABD7PZS0-F1
#
_cell.length_a   1.000
_cell.length_b   1.000
_cell.length_c   1.000
_cell.angle_alpha   90.00
_cell.angle_beta   90.00
_cell.angle_gamma   90.00
#
_symmetry.space_group_name_H-M   'P 1'
#
loop_
_entity.id
_entity.type
_entity.pdbx_description
1 polymer ?
#
loop_
_entity_poly.entity_id
_entity_poly.type
_entity_poly.pdbx_seq_one_letter_code
_entity_poly.pdbx_strand_id
1 'polypeptide(L)'
;MKIFLVISLFLFPFFSNASTFSLEPGLYHLEWAYGPNDNYKTVAGVVGDIDEVDGFYYLKNKIDDQSNDEVYIVINKGSGAVFFKHEEIEGGPTIGWANIQLNDKSILIDAPTTKNFYDNTDGDSDRNIKYKVGVKFPGSKKTKNTSEIAPIEILKNDVFKIDCSDYFKSNEEHGGNEKKNDPMEDYSSSVLLSNDGLCNSSLNKNNKAEVLKGWMLFKRIS
;
A
#
# COMPACT_ATOMS: atom_id res chain seq x y z
N MET A 1 58.91 10.39 -41.62
CA MET A 1 57.58 10.94 -41.27
C MET A 1 57.00 10.12 -40.13
N LYS A 2 56.84 10.71 -38.94
CA LYS A 2 56.17 10.06 -37.80
C LYS A 2 54.71 10.51 -37.81
N ILE A 3 53.79 9.58 -38.03
CA ILE A 3 52.34 9.83 -37.94
C ILE A 3 51.97 9.70 -36.47
N PHE A 4 51.68 10.84 -35.84
CA PHE A 4 51.04 10.87 -34.52
C PHE A 4 49.54 10.69 -34.73
N LEU A 5 49.00 9.58 -34.24
CA LEU A 5 47.57 9.29 -34.25
C LEU A 5 47.01 9.74 -32.89
N VAL A 6 46.38 10.93 -32.86
CA VAL A 6 45.69 11.44 -31.67
C VAL A 6 44.30 10.83 -31.65
N ILE A 7 44.09 9.83 -30.81
CA ILE A 7 42.76 9.29 -30.50
C ILE A 7 42.11 10.27 -29.51
N SER A 8 41.27 11.16 -30.02
CA SER A 8 40.39 11.98 -29.20
C SER A 8 39.27 11.10 -28.63
N LEU A 9 39.49 10.52 -27.45
CA LEU A 9 38.41 9.93 -26.66
C LEU A 9 37.48 11.05 -26.21
N PHE A 10 36.34 11.19 -26.89
CA PHE A 10 35.17 11.86 -26.34
C PHE A 10 34.65 11.04 -25.15
N LEU A 11 35.24 11.27 -23.98
CA LEU A 11 34.63 10.92 -22.70
C LEU A 11 33.47 11.90 -22.49
N PHE A 12 32.32 11.60 -23.11
CA PHE A 12 31.07 12.17 -22.64
C PHE A 12 30.88 11.68 -21.19
N PRO A 13 30.78 12.57 -20.19
CA PRO A 13 30.23 12.15 -18.92
C PRO A 13 28.77 11.80 -19.22
N PHE A 14 28.47 10.51 -19.30
CA PHE A 14 27.12 10.05 -19.04
C PHE A 14 26.79 10.53 -17.62
N PHE A 15 26.16 11.70 -17.53
CA PHE A 15 25.39 12.05 -16.35
C PHE A 15 24.28 11.00 -16.26
N SER A 16 24.59 9.86 -15.63
CA SER A 16 23.55 9.09 -14.94
C SER A 16 22.98 10.03 -13.90
N ASN A 17 21.93 10.75 -14.27
CA ASN A 17 20.95 11.19 -13.29
C ASN A 17 20.33 9.89 -12.76
N ALA A 18 20.96 9.29 -11.76
CA ALA A 18 20.23 8.48 -10.83
C ALA A 18 19.20 9.43 -10.23
N SER A 19 17.96 9.34 -10.71
CA SER A 19 16.81 9.91 -10.02
C SER A 19 16.88 9.37 -8.60
N THR A 20 17.27 10.22 -7.65
CA THR A 20 17.20 9.89 -6.23
C THR A 20 15.73 9.91 -5.86
N PHE A 21 15.01 8.84 -6.20
CA PHE A 21 13.72 8.55 -5.61
C PHE A 21 13.94 8.48 -4.09
N SER A 22 13.40 9.47 -3.39
CA SER A 22 13.74 9.76 -2.01
C SER A 22 12.46 9.82 -1.17
N LEU A 23 11.68 8.74 -1.19
CA LEU A 23 10.83 8.47 -0.04
C LEU A 23 11.76 8.21 1.15
N GLU A 24 11.59 9.00 2.20
CA GLU A 24 12.39 8.83 3.39
C GLU A 24 12.11 7.46 4.02
N PRO A 25 13.14 6.73 4.48
CA PRO A 25 12.92 5.52 5.25
C PRO A 25 12.07 5.83 6.48
N GLY A 26 11.06 5.00 6.75
CA GLY A 26 10.09 5.25 7.81
C GLY A 26 8.86 4.37 7.71
N LEU A 27 7.97 4.55 8.67
CA LEU A 27 6.66 3.93 8.67
C LEU A 27 5.63 4.92 8.12
N TYR A 28 4.86 4.49 7.13
CA TYR A 28 3.78 5.25 6.53
C TYR A 28 2.44 4.61 6.87
N HIS A 29 1.42 5.43 7.09
CA HIS A 29 0.04 4.99 7.27
C HIS A 29 -0.85 5.61 6.20
N LEU A 30 -1.84 4.84 5.76
CA LEU A 30 -2.81 5.24 4.77
C LEU A 30 -3.88 6.17 5.37
N GLU A 31 -4.18 7.25 4.67
CA GLU A 31 -5.37 8.07 4.83
C GLU A 31 -6.09 8.17 3.48
N TRP A 32 -7.37 8.53 3.50
CA TRP A 32 -8.08 8.90 2.27
C TRP A 32 -8.07 10.41 2.10
N ALA A 33 -7.69 10.90 0.92
CA ALA A 33 -7.63 12.32 0.62
C ALA A 33 -8.38 12.67 -0.67
N TYR A 34 -8.79 13.93 -0.80
CA TYR A 34 -9.44 14.44 -2.01
C TYR A 34 -9.07 15.90 -2.26
N GLY A 35 -9.19 16.32 -3.51
CA GLY A 35 -8.83 17.66 -3.97
C GLY A 35 -7.42 17.75 -4.58
N PRO A 36 -6.94 18.98 -4.84
CA PRO A 36 -5.65 19.22 -5.50
C PRO A 36 -4.45 18.75 -4.66
N ASN A 37 -3.38 18.31 -5.33
CA ASN A 37 -2.17 17.79 -4.69
C ASN A 37 -1.51 18.74 -3.68
N ASP A 38 -1.64 20.05 -3.87
CA ASP A 38 -1.05 21.11 -3.03
C ASP A 38 -1.98 21.57 -1.88
N ASN A 39 -3.25 21.21 -1.91
CA ASN A 39 -4.26 21.66 -0.94
C ASN A 39 -5.39 20.63 -0.74
N TYR A 40 -5.01 19.35 -0.61
CA TYR A 40 -5.96 18.27 -0.39
C TYR A 40 -6.57 18.32 1.02
N LYS A 41 -7.70 17.67 1.18
CA LYS A 41 -8.36 17.42 2.46
C LYS A 41 -8.46 15.93 2.70
N THR A 42 -8.45 15.51 3.96
CA THR A 42 -8.60 14.10 4.34
C THR A 42 -10.06 13.77 4.62
N VAL A 43 -10.45 12.53 4.38
CA VAL A 43 -11.79 12.00 4.65
C VAL A 43 -11.68 10.96 5.76
N ALA A 44 -12.23 11.28 6.93
CA ALA A 44 -12.26 10.34 8.04
C ALA A 44 -13.23 9.17 7.76
N GLY A 45 -12.92 8.00 8.32
CA GLY A 45 -13.79 6.83 8.30
C GLY A 45 -13.78 5.98 7.03
N VAL A 46 -13.00 6.37 6.01
CA VAL A 46 -12.75 5.52 4.83
C VAL A 46 -11.68 4.46 5.13
N VAL A 47 -10.72 4.84 5.97
CA VAL A 47 -9.59 4.01 6.44
C VAL A 47 -9.59 4.11 7.96
N GLY A 48 -9.24 3.02 8.64
CA GLY A 48 -9.18 2.90 10.09
C GLY A 48 -8.10 3.79 10.71
N ASP A 49 -8.30 4.13 11.99
CA ASP A 49 -7.39 4.99 12.73
C ASP A 49 -6.19 4.20 13.28
N ILE A 50 -5.04 4.89 13.33
CA ILE A 50 -3.79 4.39 13.91
C ILE A 50 -4.00 3.90 15.35
N ASP A 51 -3.49 2.71 15.68
CA ASP A 51 -3.40 2.21 17.05
C ASP A 51 -1.94 2.15 17.50
N GLU A 52 -1.53 3.15 18.29
CA GLU A 52 -0.20 3.25 18.87
C GLU A 52 -0.23 2.96 20.38
N VAL A 53 0.61 2.01 20.81
CA VAL A 53 0.82 1.67 22.22
C VAL A 53 2.31 1.60 22.51
N ASP A 54 2.77 2.43 23.45
CA ASP A 54 4.16 2.53 23.89
C ASP A 54 5.17 2.74 22.73
N GLY A 55 4.81 3.57 21.74
CA GLY A 55 5.66 3.86 20.58
C GLY A 55 5.66 2.75 19.52
N PHE A 56 4.74 1.80 19.59
CA PHE A 56 4.58 0.73 18.61
C PHE A 56 3.18 0.75 18.00
N TYR A 57 3.11 0.42 16.71
CA TYR A 57 1.87 0.43 15.93
C TYR A 57 1.34 -0.99 15.73
N TYR A 58 0.01 -1.13 15.70
CA TYR A 58 -0.62 -2.44 15.65
C TYR A 58 -1.85 -2.47 14.75
N LEU A 59 -2.02 -3.57 14.01
CA LEU A 59 -3.31 -3.89 13.41
C LEU A 59 -4.24 -4.39 14.54
N LYS A 60 -5.29 -3.63 14.83
CA LYS A 60 -6.26 -3.97 15.87
C LYS A 60 -7.67 -3.91 15.31
N ASN A 61 -8.46 -4.95 15.54
CA ASN A 61 -9.88 -4.91 15.18
C ASN A 61 -10.64 -4.02 16.17
N LYS A 62 -11.37 -3.02 15.65
CA LYS A 62 -12.17 -2.09 16.44
C LYS A 62 -13.61 -2.22 15.94
N ILE A 63 -14.49 -2.75 16.79
CA ILE A 63 -15.88 -3.11 16.41
C ILE A 63 -16.73 -1.85 16.12
N ASP A 64 -16.32 -0.69 16.65
CA ASP A 64 -17.04 0.58 16.54
C ASP A 64 -16.43 1.53 15.47
N ASP A 65 -15.39 1.12 14.75
CA ASP A 65 -14.77 1.96 13.72
C ASP A 65 -15.63 1.98 12.45
N GLN A 66 -15.57 3.10 11.71
CA GLN A 66 -16.31 3.27 10.46
C GLN A 66 -15.75 2.42 9.31
N SER A 67 -14.49 2.02 9.40
CA SER A 67 -13.81 1.13 8.45
C SER A 67 -12.74 0.33 9.20
N ASN A 68 -12.68 -0.97 8.94
CA ASN A 68 -11.58 -1.82 9.36
C ASN A 68 -10.44 -1.90 8.32
N ASP A 69 -10.51 -1.16 7.22
CA ASP A 69 -9.41 -1.12 6.27
C ASP A 69 -8.26 -0.29 6.82
N GLU A 70 -7.07 -0.87 6.90
CA GLU A 70 -5.88 -0.22 7.46
C GLU A 70 -4.67 -0.70 6.67
N VAL A 71 -3.80 0.22 6.24
CA VAL A 71 -2.60 -0.11 5.47
C VAL A 71 -1.42 0.67 5.99
N TYR A 72 -0.36 -0.05 6.36
CA TYR A 72 0.92 0.50 6.76
C TYR A 72 2.01 0.07 5.79
N ILE A 73 2.91 0.98 5.44
CA ILE A 73 4.07 0.68 4.61
C ILE A 73 5.34 1.04 5.38
N VAL A 74 6.16 0.03 5.67
CA VAL A 74 7.52 0.20 6.20
C VAL A 74 8.46 0.35 5.01
N ILE A 75 9.04 1.53 4.83
CA ILE A 75 10.01 1.85 3.79
C ILE A 75 11.42 1.82 4.38
N ASN A 76 12.29 1.03 3.74
CA ASN A 76 13.74 1.03 3.92
C ASN A 76 14.40 1.45 2.59
N LYS A 77 15.73 1.62 2.56
CA LYS A 77 16.46 1.99 1.33
C LYS A 77 16.22 0.96 0.21
N GLY A 78 15.33 1.29 -0.73
CA GLY A 78 15.01 0.52 -1.94
C GLY A 78 14.08 -0.69 -1.77
N SER A 79 13.61 -0.99 -0.55
CA SER A 79 12.69 -2.11 -0.29
C SER A 79 11.89 -1.86 0.98
N GLY A 80 10.90 -2.71 1.25
CA GLY A 80 10.07 -2.54 2.42
C GLY A 80 9.14 -3.71 2.69
N ALA A 81 8.18 -3.47 3.55
CA ALA A 81 7.04 -4.35 3.73
C ALA A 81 5.77 -3.54 3.91
N VAL A 82 4.69 -4.02 3.34
CA VAL A 82 3.34 -3.53 3.60
C VAL A 82 2.66 -4.47 4.59
N PHE A 83 1.90 -3.91 5.51
CA PHE A 83 1.05 -4.62 6.47
C PHE A 83 -0.35 -4.06 6.31
N PHE A 84 -1.35 -4.93 6.26
CA PHE A 84 -2.72 -4.50 6.01
C PHE A 84 -3.73 -5.29 6.84
N LYS A 85 -4.87 -4.65 7.08
CA LYS A 85 -6.09 -5.21 7.63
C LYS A 85 -7.23 -4.79 6.70
N HIS A 86 -8.09 -5.71 6.31
CA HIS A 86 -9.21 -5.45 5.41
C HIS A 86 -10.50 -5.91 6.05
N GLU A 87 -11.55 -5.11 5.89
CA GLU A 87 -12.89 -5.50 6.26
C GLU A 87 -13.41 -6.58 5.30
N GLU A 88 -13.87 -7.69 5.87
CA GLU A 88 -14.48 -8.79 5.12
C GLU A 88 -15.95 -8.90 5.49
N ILE A 89 -16.77 -9.32 4.51
CA ILE A 89 -18.22 -9.46 4.69
C ILE A 89 -18.54 -10.56 5.70
N GLU A 90 -17.75 -11.63 5.75
CA GLU A 90 -17.94 -12.78 6.65
C GLU A 90 -16.63 -13.25 7.28
N GLY A 91 -16.68 -13.70 8.54
CA GLY A 91 -15.54 -14.32 9.24
C GLY A 91 -14.60 -13.36 9.98
N GLY A 92 -14.82 -12.04 9.90
CA GLY A 92 -13.95 -11.03 10.53
C GLY A 92 -12.80 -10.59 9.62
N PRO A 93 -12.02 -9.56 10.03
CA PRO A 93 -11.06 -8.93 9.14
C PRO A 93 -10.00 -9.90 8.62
N THR A 94 -9.61 -9.74 7.36
CA THR A 94 -8.36 -10.32 6.85
C THR A 94 -7.21 -9.43 7.28
N ILE A 95 -6.09 -10.01 7.69
CA ILE A 95 -4.82 -9.31 7.84
C ILE A 95 -3.75 -9.94 6.98
N GLY A 96 -2.77 -9.15 6.60
CA GLY A 96 -1.63 -9.67 5.87
C GLY A 96 -0.41 -8.77 5.89
N TRP A 97 0.64 -9.29 5.29
CA TRP A 97 1.83 -8.52 4.96
C TRP A 97 2.44 -9.03 3.65
N ALA A 98 3.11 -8.13 2.94
CA ALA A 98 3.87 -8.48 1.74
C ALA A 98 5.19 -7.73 1.73
N ASN A 99 6.19 -8.30 1.06
CA ASN A 99 7.38 -7.52 0.73
C ASN A 99 7.02 -6.53 -0.37
N ILE A 100 7.65 -5.36 -0.33
CA ILE A 100 7.52 -4.39 -1.41
C ILE A 100 8.86 -4.08 -2.05
N GLN A 101 8.83 -3.86 -3.36
CA GLN A 101 9.93 -3.28 -4.11
C GLN A 101 9.54 -1.88 -4.54
N LEU A 102 10.45 -0.93 -4.33
CA LEU A 102 10.25 0.46 -4.67
C LEU A 102 11.01 0.75 -5.97
N ASN A 103 10.33 1.34 -6.93
CA ASN A 103 10.98 2.01 -8.06
C ASN A 103 10.49 3.47 -8.12
N ASP A 104 11.05 4.25 -9.04
CA ASP A 104 10.85 5.70 -9.10
C ASP A 104 9.39 6.16 -9.26
N LYS A 105 8.48 5.27 -9.66
CA LYS A 105 7.09 5.60 -10.02
C LYS A 105 6.06 4.63 -9.47
N SER A 106 6.45 3.52 -8.88
CA SER A 106 5.51 2.54 -8.35
C SER A 106 6.08 1.71 -7.20
N ILE A 107 5.15 1.21 -6.40
CA ILE A 107 5.37 0.16 -5.42
C ILE A 107 4.90 -1.15 -6.07
N LEU A 108 5.78 -2.15 -6.12
CA LEU A 108 5.42 -3.51 -6.47
C LEU A 108 5.19 -4.29 -5.17
N ILE A 109 4.01 -4.91 -5.06
CA ILE A 109 3.59 -5.70 -3.91
C ILE A 109 3.33 -7.12 -4.41
N ASP A 110 4.12 -8.08 -3.95
CA ASP A 110 4.04 -9.46 -4.46
C ASP A 110 3.72 -10.46 -3.35
N ALA A 111 2.82 -11.39 -3.70
CA ALA A 111 2.49 -12.59 -2.94
C ALA A 111 2.21 -12.31 -1.44
N PRO A 112 1.17 -11.53 -1.12
CA PRO A 112 0.84 -11.24 0.27
C PRO A 112 0.57 -12.51 1.07
N THR A 113 1.17 -12.55 2.25
CA THR A 113 0.86 -13.53 3.29
C THR A 113 -0.38 -13.05 4.03
N THR A 114 -1.44 -13.87 4.08
CA THR A 114 -2.73 -13.47 4.64
C THR A 114 -3.22 -14.46 5.69
N LYS A 115 -3.96 -13.98 6.68
CA LYS A 115 -4.71 -14.80 7.64
C LYS A 115 -5.94 -14.08 8.15
N ASN A 116 -6.88 -14.82 8.73
CA ASN A 116 -8.00 -14.22 9.44
C ASN A 116 -7.50 -13.60 10.76
N PHE A 117 -7.99 -12.40 11.11
CA PHE A 117 -7.57 -11.67 12.30
C PHE A 117 -7.73 -12.49 13.60
N TYR A 118 -8.83 -13.26 13.68
CA TYR A 118 -9.17 -14.08 14.84
C TYR A 118 -8.60 -15.50 14.80
N ASP A 119 -7.82 -15.83 13.76
CA ASP A 119 -7.18 -17.14 13.67
C ASP A 119 -6.16 -17.31 14.81
N ASN A 120 -6.52 -18.14 15.78
CA ASN A 120 -5.73 -18.48 16.95
C ASN A 120 -5.08 -19.86 16.85
N THR A 121 -5.13 -20.51 15.68
CA THR A 121 -4.61 -21.87 15.48
C THR A 121 -3.10 -21.97 15.71
N ASP A 122 -2.37 -20.86 15.64
CA ASP A 122 -0.94 -20.74 15.97
C ASP A 122 -0.66 -20.25 17.42
N GLY A 123 -1.65 -20.30 18.33
CA GLY A 123 -1.47 -19.98 19.76
C GLY A 123 -1.73 -18.52 20.16
N ASP A 124 -2.34 -17.75 19.27
CA ASP A 124 -2.61 -16.33 19.42
C ASP A 124 -3.85 -16.09 20.31
N SER A 125 -3.71 -15.74 21.59
CA SER A 125 -4.83 -15.50 22.54
C SER A 125 -5.27 -14.03 22.68
N ASP A 126 -6.58 -13.76 22.72
CA ASP A 126 -7.28 -12.46 22.59
C ASP A 126 -6.87 -11.29 23.51
N ARG A 127 -5.90 -11.47 24.41
CA ARG A 127 -5.61 -10.50 25.49
C ARG A 127 -4.40 -9.60 25.25
N ASN A 128 -3.62 -9.84 24.20
CA ASN A 128 -2.49 -8.97 23.83
C ASN A 128 -2.73 -8.44 22.42
N ILE A 129 -2.43 -7.17 22.18
CA ILE A 129 -2.46 -6.58 20.84
C ILE A 129 -1.44 -7.37 19.98
N LYS A 130 -1.92 -8.23 19.07
CA LYS A 130 -1.12 -9.34 18.52
C LYS A 130 -0.28 -8.96 17.31
N TYR A 131 -0.76 -8.03 16.50
CA TYR A 131 -0.23 -7.80 15.16
C TYR A 131 0.52 -6.48 15.08
N LYS A 132 1.72 -6.49 15.65
CA LYS A 132 2.62 -5.34 15.61
C LYS A 132 3.09 -5.09 14.18
N VAL A 133 2.85 -3.88 13.68
CA VAL A 133 3.33 -3.43 12.37
C VAL A 133 4.85 -3.48 12.34
N GLY A 134 5.41 -3.98 11.24
CA GLY A 134 6.85 -4.23 11.11
C GLY A 134 7.30 -5.62 11.55
N VAL A 135 6.44 -6.41 12.21
CA VAL A 135 6.72 -7.79 12.59
C VAL A 135 5.91 -8.76 11.74
N LYS A 136 6.60 -9.52 10.88
CA LYS A 136 5.97 -10.51 9.99
C LYS A 136 5.44 -11.70 10.79
N PHE A 137 4.21 -12.10 10.52
CA PHE A 137 3.53 -13.24 11.14
C PHE A 137 3.32 -14.39 10.14
N PRO A 138 3.18 -15.65 10.60
CA PRO A 138 2.79 -16.74 9.71
C PRO A 138 1.39 -16.51 9.14
N GLY A 139 1.16 -16.85 7.87
CA GLY A 139 -0.15 -16.78 7.23
C GLY A 139 -0.74 -18.15 6.94
N SER A 140 -1.86 -18.15 6.23
CA SER A 140 -2.54 -19.35 5.78
C SER A 140 -1.64 -20.22 4.90
N LYS A 141 -1.83 -21.54 4.96
CA LYS A 141 -1.02 -22.52 4.22
C LYS A 141 -1.17 -22.43 2.69
N LYS A 142 -2.19 -21.74 2.20
CA LYS A 142 -2.43 -21.56 0.76
C LYS A 142 -1.92 -20.19 0.35
N THR A 143 -0.74 -20.15 -0.25
CA THR A 143 -0.21 -18.92 -0.84
C THR A 143 -1.06 -18.52 -2.03
N LYS A 144 -1.57 -17.29 -2.01
CA LYS A 144 -2.19 -16.66 -3.19
C LYS A 144 -1.11 -15.86 -3.91
N ASN A 145 -0.87 -16.17 -5.18
CA ASN A 145 0.11 -15.48 -6.01
C ASN A 145 -0.55 -14.26 -6.66
N THR A 146 -0.86 -13.27 -5.84
CA THR A 146 -1.36 -11.97 -6.28
C THR A 146 -0.21 -10.98 -6.30
N SER A 147 -0.10 -10.22 -7.39
CA SER A 147 0.86 -9.15 -7.56
C SER A 147 0.11 -7.87 -7.85
N GLU A 148 0.46 -6.78 -7.16
CA GLU A 148 -0.11 -5.46 -7.34
C GLU A 148 0.99 -4.48 -7.70
N ILE A 149 0.74 -3.70 -8.76
CA ILE A 149 1.57 -2.55 -9.12
C ILE A 149 0.81 -1.30 -8.75
N ALA A 150 1.37 -0.51 -7.84
CA ALA A 150 0.73 0.69 -7.34
C ALA A 150 1.54 1.93 -7.75
N PRO A 151 1.11 2.65 -8.80
CA PRO A 151 1.74 3.91 -9.20
C PRO A 151 1.68 4.93 -8.07
N ILE A 152 2.79 5.62 -7.83
CA ILE A 152 2.92 6.62 -6.78
C ILE A 152 3.30 7.98 -7.34
N GLU A 153 2.75 9.03 -6.73
CA GLU A 153 3.22 10.41 -6.89
C GLU A 153 3.69 10.95 -5.53
N ILE A 154 4.96 11.33 -5.45
CA ILE A 154 5.53 11.95 -4.25
C ILE A 154 5.06 13.40 -4.19
N LEU A 155 4.35 13.76 -3.12
CA LEU A 155 3.91 15.13 -2.87
C LEU A 155 4.97 15.90 -2.07
N LYS A 156 5.54 15.22 -1.07
CA LYS A 156 6.64 15.66 -0.20
C LYS A 156 7.46 14.43 0.22
N ASN A 157 8.67 14.62 0.73
CA ASN A 157 9.55 13.49 1.11
C ASN A 157 8.92 12.49 2.11
N ASP A 158 7.99 12.97 2.93
CA ASP A 158 7.27 12.24 3.96
C ASP A 158 5.81 11.91 3.58
N VAL A 159 5.38 12.24 2.36
CA VAL A 159 4.00 12.06 1.90
C VAL A 159 3.93 11.73 0.41
N PHE A 160 3.28 10.62 0.08
CA PHE A 160 3.01 10.25 -1.30
C PHE A 160 1.57 9.79 -1.49
N LYS A 161 1.19 9.64 -2.75
CA LYS A 161 -0.16 9.23 -3.12
C LYS A 161 -0.23 8.09 -4.10
N ILE A 162 -1.35 7.40 -4.09
CA ILE A 162 -1.76 6.40 -5.08
C ILE A 162 -3.16 6.78 -5.57
N ASP A 163 -3.30 6.99 -6.88
CA ASP A 163 -4.61 7.19 -7.51
C ASP A 163 -5.20 5.82 -7.89
N CYS A 164 -6.44 5.56 -7.49
CA CYS A 164 -7.07 4.27 -7.73
C CYS A 164 -7.34 4.00 -9.22
N SER A 165 -7.55 5.04 -10.02
CA SER A 165 -7.71 4.90 -11.48
C SER A 165 -6.39 4.46 -12.11
N ASP A 166 -5.27 5.06 -11.70
CA ASP A 166 -3.94 4.68 -12.18
C ASP A 166 -3.55 3.29 -11.69
N TYR A 167 -3.88 2.94 -10.45
CA TYR A 167 -3.73 1.60 -9.89
C TYR A 167 -4.49 0.56 -10.72
N PHE A 168 -5.79 0.76 -10.99
CA PHE A 168 -6.57 -0.19 -11.77
C PHE A 168 -6.01 -0.37 -13.18
N LYS A 169 -5.68 0.74 -13.85
CA LYS A 169 -5.08 0.72 -15.19
C LYS A 169 -3.75 -0.05 -15.20
N SER A 170 -2.88 0.21 -14.24
CA SER A 170 -1.57 -0.46 -14.16
C SER A 170 -1.71 -1.97 -13.98
N ASN A 171 -2.68 -2.43 -13.18
CA ASN A 171 -2.87 -3.85 -12.93
C ASN A 171 -3.60 -4.57 -14.08
N GLU A 172 -4.49 -3.88 -14.80
CA GLU A 172 -5.08 -4.39 -16.05
C GLU A 172 -4.00 -4.59 -17.13
N GLU A 173 -3.13 -3.60 -17.33
CA GLU A 173 -2.03 -3.68 -18.31
C GLU A 173 -1.03 -4.81 -18.02
N HIS A 174 -0.93 -5.27 -16.76
CA HIS A 174 -0.05 -6.35 -16.32
C HIS A 174 -0.75 -7.71 -16.21
N GLY A 175 -1.84 -7.90 -16.96
CA GLY A 175 -2.53 -9.19 -17.08
C GLY A 175 -3.74 -9.36 -16.18
N GLY A 176 -4.17 -8.29 -15.49
CA GLY A 176 -5.45 -8.22 -14.80
C GLY A 176 -6.62 -7.94 -15.74
N ASN A 177 -7.84 -8.06 -15.22
CA ASN A 177 -9.04 -7.60 -15.91
C ASN A 177 -9.43 -6.20 -15.41
N GLU A 178 -10.18 -5.46 -16.24
CA GLU A 178 -10.88 -4.25 -15.81
C GLU A 178 -11.63 -4.51 -14.51
N LYS A 179 -11.34 -3.71 -13.47
CA LYS A 179 -11.97 -3.87 -12.16
C LYS A 179 -13.37 -3.26 -12.15
N LYS A 180 -14.28 -3.99 -11.51
CA LYS A 180 -15.68 -3.60 -11.30
C LYS A 180 -15.98 -3.79 -9.82
N ASN A 181 -16.90 -2.99 -9.28
CA ASN A 181 -17.35 -3.21 -7.91
C ASN A 181 -18.13 -4.54 -7.85
N ASP A 182 -17.49 -5.59 -7.35
CA ASP A 182 -18.07 -6.91 -7.17
C ASP A 182 -17.91 -7.37 -5.71
N PRO A 183 -18.95 -7.26 -4.87
CA PRO A 183 -18.86 -7.65 -3.47
C PRO A 183 -18.70 -9.17 -3.28
N MET A 184 -18.79 -9.99 -4.33
CA MET A 184 -18.61 -11.44 -4.26
C MET A 184 -17.20 -11.89 -4.70
N GLU A 185 -16.36 -10.98 -5.19
CA GLU A 185 -14.96 -11.29 -5.53
C GLU A 185 -14.12 -11.41 -4.24
N ASP A 186 -13.20 -12.39 -4.22
CA ASP A 186 -12.33 -12.61 -3.07
C ASP A 186 -11.09 -11.69 -3.16
N TYR A 187 -11.12 -10.59 -2.42
CA TYR A 187 -10.04 -9.60 -2.34
C TYR A 187 -9.05 -9.85 -1.20
N SER A 188 -9.14 -10.98 -0.49
CA SER A 188 -8.34 -11.20 0.73
C SER A 188 -6.82 -11.22 0.49
N SER A 189 -6.37 -11.39 -0.76
CA SER A 189 -4.97 -11.30 -1.17
C SER A 189 -4.60 -10.01 -1.90
N SER A 190 -5.48 -9.00 -1.88
CA SER A 190 -5.15 -7.67 -2.34
C SER A 190 -4.80 -6.79 -1.14
N VAL A 191 -3.94 -5.80 -1.33
CA VAL A 191 -3.43 -4.90 -0.29
C VAL A 191 -4.04 -3.51 -0.41
N LEU A 192 -4.24 -3.03 -1.63
CA LEU A 192 -4.83 -1.72 -1.91
C LEU A 192 -6.29 -1.83 -2.42
N LEU A 193 -6.86 -3.04 -2.32
CA LEU A 193 -8.20 -3.35 -2.76
C LEU A 193 -8.85 -4.28 -1.74
N SER A 194 -9.97 -3.84 -1.16
CA SER A 194 -10.84 -4.64 -0.31
C SER A 194 -12.27 -4.58 -0.87
N ASN A 195 -13.26 -5.21 -0.23
CA ASN A 195 -14.63 -5.32 -0.76
C ASN A 195 -15.27 -3.96 -1.12
N ASP A 196 -15.86 -3.24 -0.17
CA ASP A 196 -16.47 -1.91 -0.40
C ASP A 196 -15.55 -0.75 -0.03
N GLY A 197 -14.31 -1.07 0.39
CA GLY A 197 -13.33 -0.12 0.89
C GLY A 197 -12.14 0.10 -0.05
N LEU A 198 -11.12 0.80 0.45
CA LEU A 198 -9.87 1.11 -0.28
C LEU A 198 -10.12 1.52 -1.75
N CYS A 199 -9.43 0.96 -2.75
CA CYS A 199 -9.68 1.36 -4.13
C CYS A 199 -11.06 0.98 -4.68
N ASN A 200 -11.73 -0.04 -4.15
CA ASN A 200 -13.10 -0.36 -4.55
C ASN A 200 -14.09 0.70 -4.09
N SER A 201 -13.78 1.45 -3.02
CA SER A 201 -14.60 2.58 -2.58
C SER A 201 -14.78 3.64 -3.70
N SER A 202 -13.82 3.75 -4.62
CA SER A 202 -13.89 4.63 -5.79
C SER A 202 -14.81 4.10 -6.91
N LEU A 203 -15.11 2.79 -6.93
CA LEU A 203 -16.01 2.15 -7.88
C LEU A 203 -17.46 2.07 -7.37
N ASN A 204 -17.68 2.17 -6.05
CA ASN A 204 -19.00 2.16 -5.45
C ASN A 204 -19.71 3.52 -5.61
N LYS A 205 -20.55 3.64 -6.63
CA LYS A 205 -21.29 4.88 -6.99
C LYS A 205 -22.18 5.45 -5.88
N ASN A 206 -22.48 4.69 -4.83
CA ASN A 206 -23.26 5.16 -3.68
C ASN A 206 -22.41 5.93 -2.66
N ASN A 207 -21.09 5.92 -2.81
CA ASN A 207 -20.18 6.64 -1.93
C ASN A 207 -20.28 8.16 -2.12
N LYS A 208 -19.83 8.88 -1.09
CA LYS A 208 -19.75 10.34 -1.09
C LYS A 208 -18.84 10.83 -2.21
N ALA A 209 -19.10 12.03 -2.72
CA ALA A 209 -18.33 12.59 -3.83
C ALA A 209 -16.84 12.76 -3.50
N GLU A 210 -16.52 13.02 -2.23
CA GLU A 210 -15.15 13.10 -1.71
C GLU A 210 -14.41 11.76 -1.77
N VAL A 211 -15.14 10.64 -1.64
CA VAL A 211 -14.57 9.30 -1.77
C VAL A 211 -14.35 8.98 -3.25
N LEU A 212 -15.36 9.18 -4.09
CA LEU A 212 -15.30 8.90 -5.53
C LEU A 212 -14.24 9.72 -6.29
N LYS A 213 -13.91 10.91 -5.80
CA LYS A 213 -12.88 11.81 -6.38
C LYS A 213 -11.60 11.84 -5.54
N GLY A 214 -11.51 10.95 -4.56
CA GLY A 214 -10.37 10.87 -3.68
C GLY A 214 -9.33 9.88 -4.16
N TRP A 215 -8.31 9.74 -3.34
CA TRP A 215 -7.11 8.96 -3.60
C TRP A 215 -6.45 8.58 -2.28
N MET A 216 -5.60 7.57 -2.33
CA MET A 216 -4.87 7.08 -1.17
C MET A 216 -3.69 8.00 -0.87
N LEU A 217 -3.60 8.47 0.37
CA LEU A 217 -2.54 9.33 0.86
C LEU A 217 -1.75 8.59 1.93
N PHE A 218 -0.48 8.30 1.65
CA PHE A 218 0.41 7.70 2.64
C PHE A 218 1.25 8.78 3.29
N LYS A 219 1.11 8.93 4.62
CA LYS A 219 1.90 9.87 5.42
C LYS A 219 2.86 9.13 6.34
N ARG A 220 4.08 9.62 6.45
CA ARG A 220 5.06 9.10 7.41
C ARG A 220 4.64 9.44 8.84
N ILE A 221 4.66 8.43 9.71
CA ILE A 221 4.28 8.52 11.12
C ILE A 221 5.43 8.17 12.08
N SER A 222 6.47 7.47 11.60
CA SER A 222 7.72 7.22 12.34
C SER A 222 8.93 7.10 11.41
#